data_AF-A0A5C6BMM5-F1
#
_entry.id   AF-A0A5C6BMM5-F1
#
_cell.length_a   1.000
_cell.length_b   1.000
_cell.length_c   1.000
_cell.angle_alpha   90.00
_cell.angle_beta   90.00
_cell.angle_gamma   90.00
#
_symmetry.space_group_name_H-M   'P 1'
#
loop_
_entity.id
_entity.type
_entity.pdbx_description
1 polymer ?
#
loop_
_entity_poly.entity_id
_entity_poly.type
_entity_poly.pdbx_seq_one_letter_code
_entity_poly.pdbx_strand_id
1 'polypeptide(L)'
;MAFVVCYSKSLSDHVKNGAIYLDQRFYELIFRYCRSEGSGFTVLRQVALLRYKSPTILLSTKQIPCLVDELERLEQANHTHPQILGLKDVSKTAMQTGYALSVSGDMYPELDGSLV
;
A
#
# COMPACT_ATOMS: atom_id res chain seq x y z
N MET A 1 -11.89 1.96 -9.00
CA MET A 1 -10.45 2.27 -9.22
C MET A 1 -9.66 1.71 -8.05
N ALA A 2 -8.41 1.30 -8.28
CA ALA A 2 -7.66 0.46 -7.34
C ALA A 2 -6.15 0.80 -7.39
N PHE A 3 -5.42 0.55 -6.30
CA PHE A 3 -3.98 0.39 -6.39
C PHE A 3 -3.65 -0.96 -7.01
N VAL A 4 -2.59 -0.99 -7.80
CA VAL A 4 -1.96 -2.24 -8.21
C VAL A 4 -0.70 -2.40 -7.39
N VAL A 5 -0.61 -3.51 -6.68
CA VAL A 5 0.64 -3.97 -6.07
C VAL A 5 1.18 -5.07 -6.97
N CYS A 6 2.43 -4.92 -7.39
CA CYS A 6 3.12 -5.92 -8.20
C CYS A 6 4.40 -6.37 -7.48
N TYR A 7 4.81 -7.59 -7.76
CA TYR A 7 6.14 -8.06 -7.40
C TYR A 7 7.18 -7.45 -8.35
N SER A 8 8.32 -7.07 -7.81
CA SER A 8 9.42 -6.50 -8.59
C SER A 8 10.76 -7.12 -8.23
N LYS A 9 11.42 -7.73 -9.22
CA LYS A 9 12.80 -8.22 -9.12
C LYS A 9 13.82 -7.17 -9.58
N SER A 10 13.37 -6.18 -10.37
CA SER A 10 14.22 -5.08 -10.84
C SER A 10 13.42 -3.80 -11.03
N LEU A 11 14.08 -2.64 -11.03
CA LEU A 11 13.42 -1.34 -11.22
C LEU A 11 12.58 -1.23 -12.50
N SER A 12 12.72 -2.15 -13.47
CA SER A 12 12.02 -2.16 -14.76
C SER A 12 10.87 -3.16 -14.89
N ASP A 13 10.61 -4.02 -13.89
CA ASP A 13 9.61 -5.12 -14.02
C ASP A 13 8.28 -4.90 -13.24
N HIS A 14 8.13 -3.73 -12.63
CA HIS A 14 7.07 -3.32 -11.70
C HIS A 14 5.62 -3.37 -12.23
N VAL A 15 5.39 -3.58 -13.54
CA VAL A 15 4.02 -3.66 -14.11
C VAL A 15 3.67 -5.05 -14.63
N LYS A 16 4.64 -5.98 -14.67
CA LYS A 16 4.47 -7.28 -15.35
C LYS A 16 4.00 -8.40 -14.43
N ASN A 17 4.26 -8.30 -13.12
CA ASN A 17 3.96 -9.35 -12.15
C ASN A 17 2.93 -8.86 -11.12
N GLY A 18 1.68 -8.70 -11.55
CA GLY A 18 0.60 -8.29 -10.66
C GLY A 18 0.47 -9.24 -9.45
N ALA A 19 0.37 -8.67 -8.25
CA ALA A 19 0.26 -9.41 -7.00
C ALA A 19 -1.15 -9.27 -6.40
N ILE A 20 -1.64 -8.05 -6.24
CA ILE A 20 -2.98 -7.76 -5.72
C ILE A 20 -3.48 -6.40 -6.21
N TYR A 21 -4.80 -6.30 -6.42
CA TYR A 21 -5.49 -5.03 -6.62
C TYR A 21 -6.15 -4.60 -5.32
N LEU A 22 -5.79 -3.43 -4.79
CA LEU A 22 -6.39 -2.86 -3.57
C LEU A 22 -7.48 -1.87 -3.98
N ASP A 23 -8.70 -2.07 -3.51
CA ASP A 23 -9.83 -1.26 -3.91
C ASP A 23 -9.84 0.14 -3.27
N GLN A 24 -10.78 0.97 -3.71
CA GLN A 24 -10.95 2.32 -3.18
C GLN A 24 -11.28 2.35 -1.68
N ARG A 25 -11.97 1.34 -1.12
CA ARG A 25 -12.30 1.32 0.31
C ARG A 25 -11.06 1.06 1.16
N PHE A 26 -10.16 0.21 0.67
CA PHE A 26 -8.84 0.06 1.29
C PHE A 26 -8.05 1.37 1.24
N TYR A 27 -8.08 2.09 0.12
CA TYR A 27 -7.45 3.42 0.05
C TYR A 27 -8.02 4.39 1.09
N GLU A 28 -9.34 4.50 1.16
CA GLU A 28 -10.01 5.41 2.10
C GLU A 28 -9.64 5.08 3.55
N LEU A 29 -9.47 3.80 3.89
CA LEU A 29 -9.00 3.35 5.19
C LEU A 29 -7.60 3.92 5.49
N ILE A 30 -6.62 3.64 4.64
CA ILE A 30 -5.24 4.08 4.88
C ILE A 30 -5.11 5.60 4.78
N PHE A 31 -5.91 6.25 3.93
CA PHE A 31 -5.94 7.71 3.83
C PHE A 31 -6.48 8.33 5.11
N ARG A 32 -7.59 7.81 5.65
CA ARG A 32 -8.20 8.34 6.88
C ARG A 32 -7.28 8.20 8.09
N TYR A 33 -6.62 7.05 8.25
CA TYR A 33 -5.92 6.72 9.50
C TYR A 33 -4.39 6.86 9.43
N CYS A 34 -3.77 6.76 8.25
CA CYS A 34 -2.32 6.72 8.10
C CYS A 34 -1.71 8.00 7.50
N ARG A 35 -2.49 8.90 6.88
CA ARG A 35 -1.93 10.05 6.13
C ARG A 35 -1.15 11.05 6.99
N SER A 36 -1.55 11.20 8.26
CA SER A 36 -1.00 12.22 9.17
C SER A 36 0.40 11.85 9.66
N GLU A 37 1.30 12.83 9.78
CA GLU A 37 2.68 12.60 10.24
C GLU A 37 2.76 12.03 11.66
N GLY A 38 1.80 12.39 12.53
CA GLY A 38 1.70 11.86 13.89
C GLY A 38 1.01 10.50 14.02
N SER A 39 0.58 9.87 12.91
CA SER A 39 -0.16 8.59 12.97
C SER A 39 0.72 7.38 13.33
N GLY A 40 2.04 7.54 13.23
CA GLY A 40 3.00 6.47 13.47
C GLY A 40 3.01 5.39 12.37
N PHE A 41 2.43 5.67 11.21
CA PHE A 41 2.53 4.85 9.99
C PHE A 41 3.47 5.55 9.01
N THR A 42 4.48 4.83 8.52
CA THR A 42 5.49 5.34 7.59
C THR A 42 5.22 4.84 6.18
N VAL A 43 5.11 3.53 5.99
CA VAL A 43 4.95 2.93 4.66
C VAL A 43 3.53 3.12 4.14
N LEU A 44 2.53 2.82 4.96
CA LEU A 44 1.12 3.05 4.62
C LEU A 44 0.82 4.52 4.39
N ARG A 45 1.52 5.43 5.07
CA ARG A 45 1.44 6.86 4.78
C ARG A 45 1.94 7.18 3.37
N GLN A 46 3.09 6.65 2.96
CA GLN A 46 3.61 6.86 1.61
C GLN A 46 2.64 6.35 0.55
N VAL A 47 2.06 5.16 0.77
CA VAL A 47 1.03 4.59 -0.12
C VAL A 47 -0.24 5.45 -0.13
N ALA A 48 -0.70 5.91 1.03
CA ALA A 48 -1.88 6.76 1.16
C ALA A 48 -1.72 8.14 0.50
N LEU A 49 -0.49 8.62 0.32
CA LEU A 49 -0.19 9.91 -0.31
C LEU A 49 0.10 9.81 -1.82
N LEU A 50 0.05 8.61 -2.40
CA LEU A 50 0.15 8.42 -3.84
C LEU A 50 -1.00 9.16 -4.56
N ARG A 51 -0.67 10.05 -5.49
CA ARG A 51 -1.66 10.76 -6.32
C ARG A 51 -1.86 10.06 -7.67
N TYR A 52 -2.94 10.41 -8.36
CA TYR A 52 -3.15 10.02 -9.76
C TYR A 52 -1.90 10.24 -10.62
N LYS A 53 -1.52 9.26 -11.44
CA LYS A 53 -0.33 9.33 -12.30
C LYS A 53 0.98 9.66 -11.57
N SER A 54 1.02 9.50 -10.24
CA SER A 54 2.25 9.65 -9.47
C SER A 54 3.25 8.56 -9.83
N PRO A 55 4.55 8.81 -9.63
CA PRO A 55 5.55 7.78 -9.73
C PRO A 55 5.18 6.58 -8.84
N THR A 56 5.38 5.38 -9.38
CA THR A 56 5.21 4.13 -8.64
C THR A 56 6.17 4.12 -7.46
N ILE A 57 5.66 3.80 -6.26
CA ILE A 57 6.53 3.62 -5.10
C ILE A 57 7.11 2.22 -5.16
N LEU A 58 8.43 2.12 -5.01
CA LEU A 58 9.10 0.85 -4.82
C LEU A 58 9.41 0.66 -3.33
N LEU A 59 8.75 -0.33 -2.73
CA LEU A 59 9.01 -0.78 -1.37
C LEU A 59 10.13 -1.83 -1.41
N SER A 60 11.30 -1.46 -0.88
CA SER A 60 12.44 -2.36 -0.77
C SER A 60 12.16 -3.52 0.19
N THR A 61 12.93 -4.60 0.08
CA THR A 61 12.85 -5.76 1.00
C THR A 61 13.00 -5.39 2.48
N LYS A 62 13.63 -4.25 2.81
CA LYS A 62 13.74 -3.72 4.18
C LYS A 62 12.47 -3.00 4.66
N GLN A 63 11.67 -2.48 3.76
CA GLN A 63 10.42 -1.77 4.08
C GLN A 63 9.22 -2.71 4.14
N ILE A 64 9.28 -3.88 3.50
CA ILE A 64 8.19 -4.86 3.51
C ILE A 64 7.86 -5.38 4.93
N PRO A 65 8.83 -5.69 5.81
CA PRO A 65 8.53 -6.02 7.20
C PRO A 65 7.76 -4.89 7.92
N CYS A 66 8.18 -3.65 7.73
CA CYS A 66 7.50 -2.47 8.31
C CYS A 66 6.06 -2.34 7.78
N LEU A 67 5.82 -2.65 6.50
CA LEU A 67 4.46 -2.66 5.94
C LEU A 67 3.59 -3.71 6.64
N VAL A 68 4.13 -4.92 6.89
CA VAL A 68 3.38 -5.98 7.59
C VAL A 68 3.05 -5.56 9.02
N ASP A 69 4.01 -5.00 9.75
CA ASP A 69 3.80 -4.52 11.12
C ASP A 69 2.73 -3.40 11.17
N GLU A 70 2.77 -2.48 10.21
CA GLU A 70 1.78 -1.42 10.07
C GLU A 70 0.37 -1.95 9.76
N LEU A 71 0.26 -2.98 8.92
CA LEU A 71 -1.02 -3.65 8.64
C LEU A 71 -1.57 -4.37 9.87
N GLU A 72 -0.71 -5.00 10.67
CA GLU A 72 -1.10 -5.63 11.93
C GLU A 72 -1.60 -4.61 12.95
N ARG A 73 -0.94 -3.44 13.04
CA ARG A 73 -1.41 -2.34 13.89
C ARG A 73 -2.77 -1.81 13.47
N LEU A 74 -3.08 -1.73 12.17
CA LEU A 74 -4.42 -1.38 11.70
C LEU A 74 -5.47 -2.41 12.16
N GLU A 75 -5.18 -3.70 12.01
CA GLU A 75 -6.10 -4.76 12.49
C GLU A 75 -6.32 -4.68 14.01
N GLN A 76 -5.25 -4.50 14.79
CA GLN A 76 -5.32 -4.37 16.25
C GLN A 76 -6.11 -3.12 16.71
N ALA A 77 -6.11 -2.05 15.89
CA ALA A 77 -6.91 -0.86 16.12
C ALA A 77 -8.39 -1.01 15.69
N ASN A 78 -8.85 -2.23 15.35
CA ASN A 78 -10.17 -2.52 14.80
C ASN A 78 -10.45 -1.83 13.45
N HIS A 79 -9.41 -1.46 12.70
CA HIS A 79 -9.53 -0.95 11.34
C HIS A 79 -9.40 -2.12 10.36
N THR A 80 -10.46 -2.90 10.23
CA THR A 80 -10.46 -4.14 9.43
C THR A 80 -10.91 -3.89 7.99
N HIS A 81 -10.18 -4.46 7.04
CA HIS A 81 -10.59 -4.56 5.64
C HIS A 81 -10.14 -5.93 5.11
N PRO A 82 -10.96 -6.65 4.31
CA PRO A 82 -10.62 -7.98 3.82
C PRO A 82 -9.30 -8.02 3.03
N GLN A 83 -8.92 -6.90 2.40
CA GLN A 83 -7.68 -6.80 1.64
C GLN A 83 -6.42 -6.58 2.50
N ILE A 84 -6.55 -6.33 3.82
CA ILE A 84 -5.38 -6.31 4.72
C ILE A 84 -4.70 -7.67 4.72
N LEU A 85 -5.46 -8.75 4.88
CA LEU A 85 -4.93 -10.11 4.84
C LEU A 85 -4.25 -10.40 3.50
N GLY A 86 -4.90 -10.07 2.39
CA GLY A 86 -4.33 -10.26 1.06
C GLY A 86 -3.01 -9.50 0.86
N LEU A 87 -2.91 -8.27 1.36
CA LEU A 87 -1.67 -7.49 1.27
C LEU A 87 -0.58 -8.04 2.20
N LYS A 88 -0.94 -8.57 3.38
CA LYS A 88 0.00 -9.28 4.27
C LYS A 88 0.56 -10.54 3.60
N ASP A 89 -0.28 -11.31 2.91
CA ASP A 89 0.15 -12.53 2.21
C ASP A 89 1.07 -12.23 1.02
N VAL A 90 0.75 -11.19 0.25
CA VAL A 90 1.64 -10.68 -0.81
C VAL A 90 2.97 -10.21 -0.23
N SER A 91 2.95 -9.49 0.88
CA SER A 91 4.16 -9.01 1.56
C SER A 91 5.03 -10.16 2.07
N LYS A 92 4.42 -11.18 2.68
CA LYS A 92 5.12 -12.40 3.12
C LYS A 92 5.76 -13.15 1.96
N THR A 93 5.03 -13.28 0.85
CA THR A 93 5.55 -13.92 -0.37
C THR A 93 6.72 -13.14 -0.95
N ALA A 94 6.64 -11.81 -0.99
CA ALA A 94 7.73 -10.95 -1.46
C ALA A 94 8.98 -11.09 -0.58
N MET A 95 8.82 -11.16 0.75
CA MET A 95 9.94 -11.42 1.68
C MET A 95 10.59 -12.78 1.44
N GLN A 96 9.80 -13.84 1.27
CA GLN A 96 10.32 -15.20 1.04
C GLN A 96 11.06 -15.32 -0.31
N THR A 97 10.62 -14.59 -1.32
CA THR A 97 11.19 -14.61 -2.67
C THR A 97 12.31 -13.58 -2.87
N GLY A 98 12.52 -12.68 -1.89
CA GLY A 98 13.48 -11.59 -1.98
C GLY A 98 13.07 -10.49 -2.96
N TYR A 99 11.78 -10.36 -3.27
CA TYR A 99 11.26 -9.35 -4.20
C TYR A 99 10.92 -8.05 -3.49
N ALA A 100 11.08 -6.95 -4.21
CA ALA A 100 10.47 -5.67 -3.84
C ALA A 100 8.98 -5.67 -4.20
N LEU A 101 8.23 -4.74 -3.62
CA LEU A 101 6.85 -4.47 -4.02
C LEU A 101 6.76 -3.11 -4.68
N SER A 102 6.19 -3.07 -5.88
CA SER A 102 5.87 -1.80 -6.53
C SER A 102 4.39 -1.51 -6.37
N VAL A 103 4.09 -0.32 -5.87
CA VAL A 103 2.72 0.15 -5.63
C VAL A 103 2.44 1.34 -6.55
N SER A 104 1.48 1.17 -7.45
CA SER A 104 1.03 2.21 -8.35
C SER A 104 -0.44 2.54 -8.11
N GLY A 105 -0.75 3.84 -8.10
CA GLY A 105 -2.10 4.35 -7.92
C GLY A 105 -2.68 4.81 -9.25
N ASP A 106 -3.73 4.11 -9.72
CA ASP A 106 -4.61 4.60 -10.79
C ASP A 106 -5.90 5.16 -10.16
N MET A 107 -5.77 6.25 -9.40
CA MET A 107 -6.85 6.87 -8.61
C MET A 107 -7.11 8.32 -9.02
N TYR A 108 -8.38 8.76 -9.12
CA TYR A 108 -8.81 10.11 -9.51
C TYR A 108 -8.20 11.25 -8.64
N PRO A 109 -8.22 12.51 -9.13
CA PRO A 109 -7.57 13.64 -8.49
C PRO A 109 -8.33 14.00 -7.22
N GLU A 110 -7.63 13.88 -6.10
CA GLU A 110 -7.95 14.51 -4.82
C GLU A 110 -9.29 14.05 -4.20
N LEU A 111 -9.23 13.53 -2.97
CA LEU A 111 -10.38 13.63 -2.07
C LEU A 111 -10.57 15.13 -1.83
N ASP A 112 -11.31 15.76 -2.74
CA ASP A 112 -11.45 17.20 -2.91
C ASP A 112 -12.14 17.76 -1.66
N GLY A 113 -11.34 18.27 -0.71
CA GLY A 113 -11.75 19.17 0.38
C GLY A 113 -12.91 18.77 1.31
N SER A 114 -13.49 17.58 1.20
CA SER A 114 -14.81 17.28 1.77
C SER A 114 -14.84 16.09 2.75
N LEU A 115 -13.69 15.72 3.31
CA LEU A 115 -13.66 14.99 4.57
C LEU A 115 -13.53 15.99 5.72
N VAL A 116 -14.66 16.65 6.03
CA VAL A 116 -14.91 17.34 7.29
C VAL A 116 -15.22 16.31 8.37
#